data_AF-A0A3D2SFD8-F1
#
_entry.id   AF-A0A3D2SFD8-F1
#
_cell.length_a   1.000
_cell.length_b   1.000
_cell.length_c   1.000
_cell.angle_alpha   90.00
_cell.angle_beta   90.00
_cell.angle_gamma   90.00
#
_symmetry.space_group_name_H-M   'P 1'
#
loop_
_entity.id
_entity.type
_entity.pdbx_description
1 polymer ?
#
loop_
_entity_poly.entity_id
_entity_poly.type
_entity_poly.pdbx_seq_one_letter_code
_entity_poly.pdbx_strand_id
1 'polypeptide(L)' 'MKQIILITGGARSGKSKHAEKLALTLSDNPVYLATARIWDDEFKQRVLRHQRDRGPE' A
#
# COMPACT_ATOMS: atom_id res chain seq x y z
N MET A 1 19.88 7.96 -11.14
CA MET A 1 20.05 6.79 -10.24
C MET A 1 18.68 6.26 -9.86
N LYS A 2 18.52 4.94 -9.65
CA LYS A 2 17.29 4.39 -9.08
C LYS A 2 17.34 4.49 -7.56
N GLN A 3 16.24 4.89 -6.92
CA GLN A 3 16.14 5.07 -5.47
C GLN A 3 15.25 3.98 -4.87
N ILE A 4 15.67 3.42 -3.73
CA ILE A 4 14.90 2.46 -2.94
C ILE A 4 14.55 3.13 -1.62
N ILE A 5 13.28 3.12 -1.25
CA ILE A 5 12.77 3.75 -0.03
C ILE A 5 12.14 2.67 0.85
N LEU A 6 12.68 2.45 2.05
CA LEU A 6 12.12 1.54 3.05
C LEU A 6 11.29 2.34 4.06
N ILE A 7 10.01 1.98 4.20
CA ILE A 7 9.11 2.58 5.19
C ILE A 7 8.76 1.51 6.23
N THR A 8 9.04 1.79 7.50
CA THR A 8 8.81 0.88 8.62
C THR A 8 7.94 1.52 9.72
N GLY A 9 7.50 0.70 10.68
CA GLY A 9 6.71 1.14 11.84
C GLY A 9 5.75 0.08 12.35
N GLY A 10 5.24 0.31 13.56
CA GLY A 10 4.34 -0.60 14.26
C GLY A 10 3.03 -0.93 13.52
N ALA A 11 2.27 -1.87 14.06
CA ALA A 11 0.93 -2.17 13.56
C ALA A 11 0.05 -0.91 13.63
N ARG A 12 -0.75 -0.67 12.57
CA ARG A 12 -1.67 0.48 12.47
C ARG A 12 -1.02 1.88 12.61
N SER A 13 0.29 2.01 12.43
CA SER A 13 1.02 3.29 12.51
C SER A 13 0.83 4.25 11.31
N GLY A 14 0.03 3.87 10.30
CA GLY A 14 -0.17 4.68 9.09
C GLY A 14 0.89 4.52 8.00
N LYS A 15 1.85 3.59 8.15
CA LYS A 15 2.94 3.35 7.16
C LYS A 15 2.47 3.20 5.70
N SER A 16 1.41 2.44 5.45
CA SER A 16 0.87 2.24 4.10
C SER A 16 0.33 3.55 3.49
N LYS A 17 -0.32 4.40 4.30
CA LYS A 17 -0.84 5.70 3.87
C LYS A 17 0.28 6.68 3.56
N HIS A 18 1.37 6.65 4.34
CA HIS A 18 2.55 7.46 4.08
C HIS A 18 3.26 7.01 2.78
N ALA A 19 3.44 5.71 2.60
CA ALA A 19 4.04 5.13 1.39
C ALA A 19 3.27 5.50 0.13
N GLU A 20 1.95 5.42 0.18
CA GLU A 20 1.05 5.78 -0.91
C GLU A 20 1.15 7.25 -1.30
N LYS A 21 1.11 8.17 -0.31
CA LYS A 21 1.31 9.60 -0.56
C LYS A 21 2.66 9.88 -1.24
N LEU A 22 3.73 9.26 -0.76
CA LEU A 22 5.06 9.43 -1.34
C LEU A 22 5.12 8.87 -2.77
N ALA A 23 4.55 7.69 -3.00
CA ALA A 23 4.50 7.08 -4.34
C ALA A 23 3.79 8.00 -5.35
N LEU A 24 2.66 8.60 -4.96
CA LEU A 24 1.91 9.55 -5.79
C LEU A 24 2.67 10.86 -6.07
N THR A 25 3.65 11.24 -5.25
CA THR A 25 4.55 12.37 -5.58
C THR A 25 5.67 12.01 -6.56
N LEU A 26 5.92 10.71 -6.75
CA LEU A 26 7.02 10.19 -7.57
C LEU A 26 6.53 9.61 -8.92
N SER A 27 5.26 9.25 -9.01
CA SER A 27 4.63 8.72 -10.23
C SER A 27 3.13 8.98 -10.19
N ASP A 28 2.57 9.40 -11.34
CA ASP A 28 1.12 9.53 -11.53
C ASP A 28 0.42 8.17 -11.61
N ASN A 29 1.16 7.10 -11.90
CA ASN A 29 0.64 5.74 -12.02
C ASN A 29 1.52 4.73 -11.27
N PRO A 30 1.48 4.72 -9.92
CA PRO A 30 2.23 3.76 -9.13
C PRO A 30 1.59 2.37 -9.17
N VAL A 31 2.42 1.32 -9.12
CA VAL A 31 1.98 -0.06 -9.00
C VAL A 31 2.07 -0.53 -7.55
N TYR A 32 1.01 -1.14 -7.04
CA TYR A 32 0.88 -1.65 -5.69
C TYR A 32 0.94 -3.18 -5.70
N LEU A 33 2.05 -3.71 -5.21
CA LEU A 33 2.26 -5.15 -5.07
C LEU A 33 1.99 -5.60 -3.63
N ALA A 34 0.93 -6.40 -3.44
CA ALA A 34 0.66 -7.06 -2.16
C ALA A 34 1.35 -8.43 -2.10
N THR A 35 2.21 -8.63 -1.10
CA THR A 35 2.93 -9.91 -0.88
C THR A 35 2.35 -10.75 0.25
N ALA A 36 1.39 -10.20 1.01
CA ALA A 36 0.76 -10.89 2.14
C ALA A 36 -0.36 -11.83 1.66
N ARG A 37 -0.47 -13.00 2.29
CA ARG A 37 -1.62 -13.90 2.12
C ARG A 37 -2.79 -13.40 2.96
N ILE A 38 -4.01 -13.58 2.47
CA ILE A 38 -5.23 -13.27 3.22
C ILE A 38 -5.48 -14.40 4.22
N TRP A 39 -5.47 -14.08 5.52
CA TRP A 39 -5.58 -15.06 6.60
C TRP A 39 -6.96 -15.08 7.27
N ASP A 40 -7.66 -13.95 7.24
CA ASP A 40 -8.95 -13.77 7.90
C ASP A 40 -9.83 -12.77 7.11
N ASP A 41 -11.11 -12.74 7.46
CA ASP A 41 -12.10 -11.90 6.80
C ASP A 41 -11.91 -10.41 7.09
N GLU A 42 -11.42 -10.02 8.28
CA GLU A 42 -11.13 -8.61 8.59
C GLU A 42 -10.04 -8.07 7.64
N PHE A 43 -8.97 -8.83 7.47
CA PHE A 43 -7.88 -8.51 6.58
C PHE A 43 -8.32 -8.53 5.13
N LYS A 44 -9.17 -9.49 4.73
CA LYS A 44 -9.79 -9.52 3.41
C LYS A 44 -10.57 -8.23 3.11
N GLN A 45 -11.42 -7.78 4.03
CA GLN A 45 -12.19 -6.54 3.85
C GLN A 45 -11.28 -5.32 3.75
N ARG A 46 -10.19 -5.28 4.52
CA ARG A 46 -9.18 -4.21 4.43
C ARG A 46 -8.47 -4.19 3.07
N VAL A 47 -8.11 -5.36 2.53
CA VAL A 47 -7.51 -5.46 1.19
C VAL A 47 -8.49 -4.99 0.12
N LEU A 48 -9.76 -5.42 0.18
CA LEU A 48 -10.80 -4.99 -0.75
C LEU A 48 -11.01 -3.47 -0.72
N ARG A 49 -10.98 -2.87 0.47
CA ARG A 49 -11.03 -1.40 0.60
C ARG A 49 -9.83 -0.75 -0.08
N HIS A 50 -8.62 -1.24 0.17
CA HIS A 50 -7.42 -0.69 -0.46
C HIS A 50 -7.43 -0.82 -1.99
N GLN A 51 -7.91 -1.93 -2.54
CA GLN A 51 -8.06 -2.08 -4.00
C GLN A 51 -9.05 -1.07 -4.58
N ARG A 52 -10.18 -0.83 -3.90
CA ARG A 52 -11.17 0.17 -4.34
C ARG A 52 -10.61 1.60 -4.29
N ASP A 53 -9.87 1.93 -3.24
CA ASP A 53 -9.31 3.28 -3.04
C ASP A 53 -8.22 3.60 -4.08
N ARG A 54 -7.45 2.59 -4.52
CA ARG A 54 -6.30 2.74 -5.42
C ARG A 54 -6.66 2.60 -6.89
N GLY A 55 -7.79 1.95 -7.18
CA GLY A 55 -8.27 1.71 -8.54
C GLY A 55 -7.81 0.37 -9.10
N PRO A 56 -8.23 0.05 -10.33
CA PRO A 56 -7.79 -1.14 -11.03
C PRO A 56 -6.33 -0.96 -11.45
N GLU A 57 -5.50 -1.91 -11.07
CA GLU A 57 -4.09 -2.01 -11.48
C GLU A 57 -3.87 -3.28 -12.28
#